data_AF-A0A0X3PR28-F1
#
_entry.id   AF-A0A0X3PR28-F1
#
_cell.length_a   1.000
_cell.length_b   1.000
_cell.length_c   1.000
_cell.angle_alpha   90.00
_cell.angle_beta   90.00
_cell.angle_gamma   90.00
#
_symmetry.space_group_name_H-M   'P 1'
#
loop_
_entity.id
_entity.type
_entity.pdbx_description
1 polymer ?
#
loop_
_entity_poly.entity_id
_entity_poly.type
_entity_poly.pdbx_seq_one_letter_code
_entity_poly.pdbx_strand_id
1 'polypeptide(L)'
;RPCSITAVPDGFLTEIQLPSVRSHKQILVSGQVWHTTFFAPNCTFPKALEDEVIPEPSLPLSRFFKGRNEVNITFAMTVSMDDLPIQIWDTREMVCEWNGPDLINGDSNFCKLTFRNQDTEVWFNGIFHKGDRNNNTYQWMNGLGSVLSVSVDWTQTGEAPENFVCFAQHIIDCPAPDCAMKFSVFSGLLFLILEHLIYY
;
A
#
# COMPACT_ATOMS: atom_id res chain seq x y z
N ARG A 1 6.92 7.03 25.08
CA ARG A 1 6.72 5.81 24.27
C ARG A 1 6.18 6.28 22.92
N PRO A 2 6.80 5.91 21.78
CA PRO A 2 6.37 6.38 20.46
C PRO A 2 5.08 5.71 19.96
N CYS A 3 4.51 4.80 20.75
CA CYS A 3 3.32 4.06 20.43
C CYS A 3 2.44 3.89 21.69
N SER A 4 1.13 4.09 21.56
CA SER A 4 0.10 3.73 22.55
C SER A 4 -0.88 2.73 21.93
N ILE A 5 -1.28 1.72 22.71
CA ILE A 5 -2.24 0.72 22.29
C ILE A 5 -3.44 0.79 23.24
N THR A 6 -4.62 0.97 22.69
CA THR A 6 -5.89 1.02 23.43
C THR A 6 -6.81 -0.09 22.91
N ALA A 7 -7.39 -0.89 23.79
CA ALA A 7 -8.41 -1.87 23.40
C ALA A 7 -9.71 -1.16 23.00
N VAL A 8 -10.32 -1.60 21.92
CA VAL A 8 -11.61 -1.13 21.40
C VAL A 8 -12.54 -2.35 21.19
N PRO A 9 -13.88 -2.18 21.13
CA PRO A 9 -14.81 -3.31 21.07
C PRO A 9 -14.50 -4.34 19.98
N ASP A 10 -13.98 -3.88 18.84
CA ASP A 10 -13.68 -4.72 17.68
C ASP A 10 -12.18 -5.00 17.50
N GLY A 11 -11.31 -4.67 18.48
CA GLY A 11 -9.86 -4.94 18.35
C GLY A 11 -8.97 -4.01 19.15
N PHE A 12 -7.90 -3.51 18.52
CA PHE A 12 -6.98 -2.56 19.13
C PHE A 12 -6.91 -1.27 18.30
N LEU A 13 -6.50 -0.19 18.94
CA LEU A 13 -6.13 1.08 18.35
C LEU A 13 -4.69 1.37 18.77
N THR A 14 -3.77 1.34 17.81
CA THR A 14 -2.32 1.55 18.00
C THR A 14 -1.85 2.94 17.55
N GLU A 15 -1.97 3.99 18.36
CA GLU A 15 -1.52 5.33 17.94
C GLU A 15 0.00 5.43 17.90
N ILE A 16 0.55 5.79 16.74
CA ILE A 16 2.00 5.98 16.54
C ILE A 16 2.31 7.48 16.53
N GLN A 17 3.13 7.93 17.47
CA GLN A 17 3.58 9.32 17.56
C GLN A 17 4.96 9.47 16.92
N LEU A 18 5.01 10.17 15.79
CA LEU A 18 6.25 10.51 15.10
C LEU A 18 6.56 12.00 15.28
N PRO A 19 7.68 12.38 15.91
CA PRO A 19 8.02 13.79 16.14
C PRO A 19 8.35 14.54 14.85
N SER A 20 8.78 13.82 13.80
CA SER A 20 8.99 14.35 12.46
C SER A 20 8.95 13.21 11.44
N VAL A 21 8.34 13.46 10.29
CA VAL A 21 8.28 12.52 9.15
C VAL A 21 9.17 12.96 7.98
N ARG A 22 9.87 14.10 8.11
CA ARG A 22 10.64 14.70 7.00
C ARG A 22 11.80 13.85 6.49
N SER A 23 12.34 12.97 7.33
CA SER A 23 13.46 12.08 7.00
C SER A 23 13.03 10.63 6.75
N HIS A 24 11.73 10.35 6.67
CA HIS A 24 11.20 9.00 6.51
C HIS A 24 10.50 8.89 5.17
N LYS A 25 10.73 7.79 4.43
CA LYS A 25 10.03 7.51 3.17
C LYS A 25 8.65 6.88 3.42
N GLN A 26 8.56 5.97 4.38
CA GLN A 26 7.36 5.19 4.65
C GLN A 26 7.29 4.70 6.10
N ILE A 27 6.10 4.28 6.52
CA ILE A 27 5.90 3.35 7.64
C ILE A 27 5.53 1.99 7.06
N LEU A 28 6.21 0.95 7.53
CA LEU A 28 5.85 -0.44 7.31
C LEU A 28 5.37 -1.02 8.64
N VAL A 29 4.12 -1.47 8.70
CA VAL A 29 3.59 -2.24 9.82
C VAL A 29 3.66 -3.71 9.42
N SER A 30 4.60 -4.42 10.05
CA SER A 30 4.79 -5.86 9.84
C SER A 30 3.89 -6.67 10.78
N GLY A 31 3.25 -7.68 10.22
CA GLY A 31 2.39 -8.65 10.91
C GLY A 31 2.18 -9.88 10.02
N GLN A 32 1.06 -10.57 10.17
CA GLN A 32 0.66 -11.62 9.21
C GLN A 32 0.36 -11.06 7.81
N VAL A 33 -0.03 -9.78 7.76
CA VAL A 33 -0.22 -8.99 6.54
C VAL A 33 0.63 -7.74 6.71
N TRP A 34 1.30 -7.31 5.65
CA TRP A 34 2.12 -6.09 5.71
C TRP A 34 1.31 -4.91 5.20
N HIS A 35 1.33 -3.83 5.98
CA HIS A 35 0.69 -2.58 5.63
C HIS A 35 1.73 -1.48 5.47
N THR A 36 1.59 -0.67 4.43
CA THR A 36 2.50 0.42 4.10
C THR A 36 1.74 1.72 4.00
N THR A 37 2.36 2.80 4.48
CA THR A 37 1.95 4.17 4.16
C THR A 37 3.19 4.99 3.83
N PHE A 38 3.09 5.86 2.83
CA PHE A 38 4.21 6.63 2.30
C PHE A 38 4.09 8.10 2.69
N PHE A 39 5.22 8.71 3.00
CA PHE A 39 5.31 10.14 3.27
C PHE A 39 5.63 10.89 1.97
N ALA A 40 4.59 11.29 1.25
CA ALA A 40 4.70 11.98 -0.04
C ALA A 40 3.90 13.30 -0.01
N PRO A 41 4.49 14.43 0.39
CA PRO A 41 3.80 15.72 0.35
C PRO A 41 3.43 16.08 -1.09
N ASN A 42 2.19 16.54 -1.30
CA ASN A 42 1.61 16.79 -2.62
C ASN A 42 1.72 15.58 -3.58
N CYS A 43 1.79 14.37 -3.00
CA CYS A 43 1.98 13.11 -3.71
C CYS A 43 3.16 13.10 -4.67
N THR A 44 4.21 13.84 -4.30
CA THR A 44 5.52 13.76 -4.94
C THR A 44 6.35 12.76 -4.17
N PHE A 45 6.57 11.58 -4.75
CA PHE A 45 7.43 10.56 -4.14
C PHE A 45 8.87 10.79 -4.61
N PRO A 46 9.86 10.44 -3.76
CA PRO A 46 11.23 10.39 -4.23
C PRO A 46 11.33 9.38 -5.39
N LYS A 47 12.23 9.64 -6.33
CA LYS A 47 12.56 8.68 -7.38
C LYS A 47 12.94 7.34 -6.72
N ALA A 48 12.25 6.27 -7.11
CA ALA A 48 12.56 4.92 -6.66
C ALA A 48 14.02 4.59 -6.99
N LEU A 49 14.74 4.08 -5.99
CA LEU A 49 16.06 3.47 -6.22
C LEU A 49 15.89 2.15 -6.96
N GLU A 50 16.98 1.52 -7.34
CA GLU A 50 16.96 0.16 -7.90
C GLU A 50 16.29 -0.83 -6.94
N ASP A 51 15.46 -1.74 -7.48
CA ASP A 51 14.67 -2.72 -6.73
C ASP A 51 13.74 -2.11 -5.64
N GLU A 52 13.29 -0.86 -5.83
CA GLU A 52 12.30 -0.20 -4.97
C GLU A 52 10.91 -0.13 -5.65
N VAL A 53 9.86 -0.32 -4.84
CA VAL A 53 8.49 -0.08 -5.28
C VAL A 53 8.29 1.37 -5.75
N ILE A 54 7.46 1.54 -6.78
CA ILE A 54 7.02 2.84 -7.31
C ILE A 54 5.57 3.02 -6.87
N PRO A 55 5.26 3.89 -5.88
CA PRO A 55 3.91 3.95 -5.30
C PRO A 55 2.87 4.65 -6.16
N GLU A 56 3.27 5.57 -7.03
CA GLU A 56 2.37 6.44 -7.78
C GLU A 56 1.30 5.69 -8.58
N PRO A 57 1.63 4.60 -9.33
CA PRO A 57 0.63 3.86 -10.09
C PRO A 57 -0.42 3.15 -9.24
N SER A 58 -0.12 2.89 -7.96
CA SER A 58 -1.03 2.20 -7.04
C SER A 58 -2.03 3.13 -6.36
N LEU A 59 -1.85 4.45 -6.49
CA LEU A 59 -2.73 5.43 -5.87
C LEU A 59 -4.19 5.32 -6.37
N PRO A 60 -5.18 5.52 -5.49
CA PRO A 60 -5.05 5.64 -4.03
C PRO A 60 -4.74 4.30 -3.34
N LEU A 61 -3.96 4.34 -2.24
CA LEU A 61 -3.55 3.14 -1.51
C LEU A 61 -4.65 2.61 -0.57
N SER A 62 -5.62 3.44 -0.22
CA SER A 62 -6.83 3.03 0.50
C SER A 62 -8.06 3.19 -0.40
N ARG A 63 -8.96 2.20 -0.43
CA ARG A 63 -10.11 2.19 -1.34
C ARG A 63 -11.37 1.70 -0.65
N PHE A 64 -12.48 2.43 -0.83
CA PHE A 64 -13.78 2.12 -0.23
C PHE A 64 -14.79 1.74 -1.33
N PHE A 65 -15.08 0.45 -1.45
CA PHE A 65 -15.71 -0.15 -2.63
C PHE A 65 -17.06 -0.81 -2.32
N LYS A 66 -17.80 -0.33 -1.32
CA LYS A 66 -19.14 -0.86 -1.00
C LYS A 66 -20.06 -0.94 -2.22
N GLY A 67 -20.63 -2.12 -2.43
CA GLY A 67 -21.52 -2.41 -3.57
C GLY A 67 -20.79 -2.72 -4.88
N ARG A 68 -19.45 -2.71 -4.89
CA ARG A 68 -18.62 -3.19 -6.00
C ARG A 68 -18.11 -4.60 -5.69
N ASN A 69 -17.80 -5.35 -6.76
CA ASN A 69 -17.27 -6.72 -6.67
C ASN A 69 -15.89 -6.86 -7.30
N GLU A 70 -15.31 -5.78 -7.81
CA GLU A 70 -13.99 -5.80 -8.42
C GLU A 70 -13.26 -4.49 -8.16
N VAL A 71 -11.94 -4.57 -8.13
CA VAL A 71 -11.02 -3.44 -7.97
C VAL A 71 -9.82 -3.64 -8.89
N ASN A 72 -9.51 -2.62 -9.69
CA ASN A 72 -8.35 -2.62 -10.55
C ASN A 72 -7.16 -1.97 -9.84
N ILE A 73 -6.07 -2.69 -9.63
CA ILE A 73 -4.87 -2.18 -8.97
C ILE A 73 -3.67 -2.34 -9.90
N THR A 74 -2.97 -1.23 -10.14
CA THR A 74 -1.68 -1.23 -10.82
C THR A 74 -0.57 -1.16 -9.78
N PHE A 75 0.43 -2.01 -9.93
CA PHE A 75 1.64 -2.04 -9.12
C PHE A 75 2.85 -1.83 -10.02
N ALA A 76 3.89 -1.21 -9.49
CA ALA A 76 5.14 -1.02 -10.20
C ALA A 76 6.33 -1.05 -9.24
N MET A 77 7.49 -1.46 -9.74
CA MET A 77 8.78 -1.31 -9.08
C MET A 77 9.87 -1.11 -10.12
N THR A 78 10.98 -0.52 -9.72
CA THR A 78 12.22 -0.60 -10.48
C THR A 78 12.83 -1.99 -10.30
N VAL A 79 13.60 -2.45 -11.28
CA VAL A 79 14.29 -3.74 -11.24
C VAL A 79 15.68 -3.66 -11.84
N SER A 80 16.62 -4.38 -11.24
CA SER A 80 18.01 -4.56 -11.71
C SER A 80 18.18 -5.72 -12.72
N MET A 81 17.10 -6.45 -13.04
CA MET A 81 17.05 -7.69 -13.84
C MET A 81 17.72 -8.94 -13.22
N ASP A 82 18.12 -8.89 -11.96
CA ASP A 82 18.56 -10.10 -11.26
C ASP A 82 17.39 -11.04 -10.94
N ASP A 83 17.70 -12.30 -10.58
CA ASP A 83 16.79 -13.36 -10.07
C ASP A 83 16.14 -12.97 -8.73
N LEU A 84 15.48 -11.81 -8.72
CA LEU A 84 14.81 -11.26 -7.57
C LEU A 84 13.36 -11.76 -7.59
N PRO A 85 12.92 -12.49 -6.55
CA PRO A 85 11.53 -12.88 -6.44
C PRO A 85 10.64 -11.64 -6.35
N ILE A 86 9.61 -11.60 -7.19
CA ILE A 86 8.55 -10.58 -7.17
C ILE A 86 7.25 -11.31 -6.82
N GLN A 87 6.47 -10.74 -5.91
CA GLN A 87 5.27 -11.40 -5.39
C GLN A 87 4.08 -10.44 -5.31
N ILE A 88 2.91 -10.96 -5.69
CA ILE A 88 1.60 -10.38 -5.36
C ILE A 88 0.94 -11.25 -4.30
N TRP A 89 0.50 -10.62 -3.22
CA TRP A 89 -0.31 -11.27 -2.20
C TRP A 89 -1.70 -10.62 -2.15
N ASP A 90 -2.73 -11.45 -1.99
CA ASP A 90 -4.04 -11.04 -1.50
C ASP A 90 -4.13 -11.44 -0.03
N THR A 91 -3.90 -10.47 0.83
CA THR A 91 -3.99 -10.57 2.29
C THR A 91 -2.99 -11.60 2.84
N ARG A 92 -3.32 -12.89 2.89
CA ARG A 92 -2.42 -13.95 3.36
C ARG A 92 -2.13 -15.01 2.30
N GLU A 93 -2.69 -14.83 1.10
CA GLU A 93 -2.59 -15.77 0.00
C GLU A 93 -1.70 -15.20 -1.09
N MET A 94 -0.64 -15.92 -1.43
CA MET A 94 0.19 -15.57 -2.57
C MET A 94 -0.60 -15.85 -3.85
N VAL A 95 -0.79 -14.83 -4.67
CA VAL A 95 -1.55 -14.90 -5.92
C VAL A 95 -0.63 -15.14 -7.11
N CYS A 96 0.50 -14.43 -7.12
CA CYS A 96 1.50 -14.54 -8.18
C CYS A 96 2.90 -14.50 -7.57
N GLU A 97 3.81 -15.29 -8.12
CA GLU A 97 5.24 -15.22 -7.86
C GLU A 97 6.00 -15.34 -9.17
N TRP A 98 6.96 -14.44 -9.35
CA TRP A 98 7.90 -14.48 -10.45
C TRP A 98 9.32 -14.51 -9.89
N ASN A 99 10.24 -15.12 -10.64
CA ASN A 99 11.67 -14.95 -10.44
C ASN A 99 12.22 -14.22 -11.68
N GLY A 100 12.57 -12.94 -11.52
CA GLY A 100 12.77 -12.07 -12.67
C GLY A 100 11.50 -12.00 -13.55
N PRO A 101 11.59 -12.23 -14.88
CA PRO A 101 10.43 -12.24 -15.77
C PRO A 101 9.63 -13.56 -15.74
N ASP A 102 10.20 -14.63 -15.19
CA ASP A 102 9.62 -15.97 -15.29
C ASP A 102 8.59 -16.21 -14.19
N LEU A 103 7.38 -16.59 -14.59
CA LEU A 103 6.29 -16.94 -13.67
C LEU A 103 6.57 -18.29 -12.99
N ILE A 104 6.66 -18.29 -11.66
CA ILE A 104 6.90 -19.46 -10.83
C ILE A 104 5.58 -19.99 -10.23
N ASN A 105 4.67 -19.10 -9.82
CA ASN A 105 3.38 -19.45 -9.24
C ASN A 105 2.28 -18.48 -9.67
N GLY A 106 1.07 -18.99 -9.89
CA GLY A 106 -0.13 -18.22 -10.24
C GLY A 106 -0.71 -18.52 -11.62
N ASP A 107 -1.85 -17.92 -11.94
CA ASP A 107 -2.50 -18.06 -13.25
C ASP A 107 -1.78 -17.23 -14.31
N SER A 108 -1.19 -17.87 -15.32
CA SER A 108 -0.52 -17.22 -16.46
C SER A 108 -1.36 -16.18 -17.22
N ASN A 109 -2.70 -16.24 -17.15
CA ASN A 109 -3.56 -15.25 -17.77
C ASN A 109 -3.64 -13.95 -16.96
N PHE A 110 -3.58 -14.08 -15.63
CA PHE A 110 -3.68 -12.98 -14.67
C PHE A 110 -2.29 -12.42 -14.30
N CYS A 111 -1.34 -13.30 -13.99
CA CYS A 111 0.01 -12.99 -13.53
C CYS A 111 0.94 -12.56 -14.68
N LYS A 112 0.59 -11.46 -15.35
CA LYS A 112 1.37 -10.88 -16.46
C LYS A 112 2.11 -9.62 -16.03
N LEU A 113 3.42 -9.64 -16.20
CA LEU A 113 4.28 -8.47 -16.01
C LEU A 113 4.45 -7.71 -17.33
N THR A 114 4.55 -6.39 -17.22
CA THR A 114 4.89 -5.49 -18.33
C THR A 114 6.18 -4.77 -17.97
N PHE A 115 7.19 -4.89 -18.82
CA PHE A 115 8.45 -4.19 -18.66
C PHE A 115 8.40 -2.83 -19.37
N ARG A 116 8.94 -1.81 -18.73
CA ARG A 116 8.95 -0.42 -19.20
C ARG A 116 10.31 0.23 -18.94
N ASN A 117 10.51 1.40 -19.55
CA ASN A 117 11.68 2.23 -19.35
C ASN A 117 13.00 1.47 -19.58
N GLN A 118 13.18 0.93 -20.79
CA GLN A 118 14.34 0.07 -21.13
C GLN A 118 14.47 -1.13 -20.17
N ASP A 119 13.31 -1.69 -19.82
CA ASP A 119 13.16 -2.86 -18.94
C ASP A 119 13.71 -2.68 -17.51
N THR A 120 13.94 -1.43 -17.07
CA THR A 120 14.31 -1.11 -15.68
C THR A 120 13.11 -0.97 -14.74
N GLU A 121 11.89 -1.04 -15.28
CA GLU A 121 10.66 -0.99 -14.50
C GLU A 121 9.77 -2.17 -14.85
N VAL A 122 9.21 -2.79 -13.83
CA VAL A 122 8.24 -3.87 -13.96
C VAL A 122 6.90 -3.42 -13.41
N TRP A 123 5.86 -3.62 -14.21
CA TRP A 123 4.51 -3.19 -13.94
C TRP A 123 3.56 -4.38 -13.96
N PHE A 124 2.65 -4.41 -13.02
CA PHE A 124 1.56 -5.39 -12.95
C PHE A 124 0.23 -4.65 -12.89
N ASN A 125 -0.75 -5.09 -13.66
CA ASN A 125 -2.10 -4.51 -13.65
C ASN A 125 -3.12 -5.62 -13.44
N GLY A 126 -3.72 -5.67 -12.25
CA GLY A 126 -4.62 -6.74 -11.83
C GLY A 126 -6.02 -6.24 -11.54
N ILE A 127 -7.03 -6.96 -12.05
CA ILE A 127 -8.42 -6.81 -11.63
C ILE A 127 -8.70 -7.89 -10.58
N PHE A 128 -8.81 -7.46 -9.32
CA PHE A 128 -9.09 -8.36 -8.20
C PHE A 128 -10.58 -8.40 -7.91
N HIS A 129 -11.11 -9.59 -7.63
CA HIS A 129 -12.52 -9.79 -7.33
C HIS A 129 -12.74 -9.85 -5.82
N LYS A 130 -13.86 -9.28 -5.38
CA LYS A 130 -14.33 -9.41 -4.00
C LYS A 130 -14.68 -10.88 -3.73
N GLY A 131 -13.98 -11.48 -2.77
CA GLY A 131 -14.35 -12.77 -2.20
C GLY A 131 -15.32 -12.62 -1.01
N ASP A 132 -15.16 -13.52 -0.04
CA ASP A 132 -16.00 -13.55 1.17
C ASP A 132 -15.54 -12.55 2.24
N ARG A 133 -14.35 -11.97 2.10
CA ARG A 133 -13.80 -11.01 3.07
C ARG A 133 -14.47 -9.65 2.96
N ASN A 134 -14.60 -8.97 4.10
CA ASN A 134 -15.06 -7.59 4.17
C ASN A 134 -14.00 -6.59 3.70
N ASN A 135 -12.73 -6.95 3.81
CA ASN A 135 -11.60 -6.17 3.35
C ASN A 135 -10.51 -7.09 2.79
N ASN A 136 -9.69 -6.55 1.91
CA ASN A 136 -8.50 -7.19 1.38
C ASN A 136 -7.33 -6.23 1.47
N THR A 137 -6.13 -6.76 1.65
CA THR A 137 -4.89 -5.98 1.51
C THR A 137 -4.04 -6.63 0.44
N TYR A 138 -3.88 -5.96 -0.69
CA TYR A 138 -3.07 -6.43 -1.80
C TYR A 138 -1.65 -5.93 -1.63
N GLN A 139 -0.68 -6.84 -1.59
CA GLN A 139 0.73 -6.49 -1.36
C GLN A 139 1.55 -6.80 -2.60
N TRP A 140 2.42 -5.87 -2.95
CA TRP A 140 3.43 -5.99 -3.99
C TRP A 140 4.79 -5.88 -3.33
N MET A 141 5.61 -6.90 -3.47
CA MET A 141 6.90 -6.95 -2.80
C MET A 141 7.95 -7.71 -3.59
N ASN A 142 9.20 -7.47 -3.22
CA ASN A 142 10.33 -8.25 -3.71
C ASN A 142 11.09 -8.94 -2.57
N GLY A 143 11.99 -9.86 -2.95
CA GLY A 143 12.84 -10.61 -2.02
C GLY A 143 13.79 -9.76 -1.16
N LEU A 144 13.95 -8.47 -1.46
CA LEU A 144 14.79 -7.52 -0.70
C LEU A 144 14.01 -6.76 0.39
N GLY A 145 12.71 -6.99 0.52
CA GLY A 145 11.87 -6.35 1.52
C GLY A 145 11.37 -4.96 1.13
N SER A 146 11.44 -4.60 -0.17
CA SER A 146 10.68 -3.46 -0.69
C SER A 146 9.22 -3.87 -0.86
N VAL A 147 8.31 -3.10 -0.28
CA VAL A 147 6.90 -3.48 -0.12
C VAL A 147 6.00 -2.28 -0.36
N LEU A 148 4.90 -2.52 -1.05
CA LEU A 148 3.75 -1.65 -1.13
C LEU A 148 2.49 -2.45 -0.84
N SER A 149 1.55 -1.87 -0.10
CA SER A 149 0.22 -2.44 0.13
C SER A 149 -0.89 -1.49 -0.31
N VAL A 150 -1.93 -2.04 -0.93
CA VAL A 150 -3.20 -1.35 -1.20
C VAL A 150 -4.30 -2.02 -0.39
N SER A 151 -4.98 -1.26 0.46
CA SER A 151 -6.10 -1.73 1.27
C SER A 151 -7.43 -1.40 0.61
N VAL A 152 -8.30 -2.41 0.54
CA VAL A 152 -9.64 -2.30 -0.04
C VAL A 152 -10.67 -2.72 1.01
N ASP A 153 -11.59 -1.82 1.34
CA ASP A 153 -12.73 -2.08 2.21
C ASP A 153 -14.01 -2.16 1.36
N TRP A 154 -14.62 -3.34 1.33
CA TRP A 154 -15.84 -3.63 0.55
C TRP A 154 -17.14 -3.28 1.27
N THR A 155 -17.06 -2.78 2.51
CA THR A 155 -18.22 -2.50 3.37
C THR A 155 -18.52 -1.01 3.48
N GLN A 156 -17.52 -0.17 3.22
CA GLN A 156 -17.60 1.28 3.33
C GLN A 156 -17.61 1.97 1.95
N THR A 157 -18.28 3.11 1.89
CA THR A 157 -18.19 4.07 0.78
C THR A 157 -17.35 5.25 1.23
N GLY A 158 -16.59 5.86 0.33
CA GLY A 158 -15.85 7.07 0.65
C GLY A 158 -14.74 7.33 -0.37
N GLU A 159 -14.14 8.51 -0.25
CA GLU A 159 -12.94 8.88 -0.99
C GLU A 159 -11.69 8.58 -0.15
N ALA A 160 -10.63 8.15 -0.81
CA ALA A 160 -9.35 7.95 -0.17
C ALA A 160 -8.77 9.32 0.25
N PRO A 161 -8.18 9.47 1.44
CA PRO A 161 -7.58 10.74 1.85
C PRO A 161 -6.47 11.23 0.94
N GLU A 162 -5.77 10.32 0.27
CA GLU A 162 -4.79 10.66 -0.75
C GLU A 162 -5.42 11.50 -1.87
N ASN A 163 -6.72 11.32 -2.17
CA ASN A 163 -7.38 12.04 -3.26
C ASN A 163 -7.37 13.56 -3.06
N PHE A 164 -7.50 14.03 -1.82
CA PHE A 164 -7.49 15.47 -1.49
C PHE A 164 -6.10 16.11 -1.64
N VAL A 165 -5.04 15.31 -1.61
CA VAL A 165 -3.65 15.79 -1.70
C VAL A 165 -3.08 15.55 -3.10
N CYS A 166 -3.38 14.41 -3.70
CA CYS A 166 -2.81 13.98 -4.99
C CYS A 166 -3.58 14.50 -6.20
N PHE A 167 -4.90 14.66 -6.08
CA PHE A 167 -5.78 14.88 -7.23
C PHE A 167 -6.66 16.13 -7.13
N ALA A 168 -6.62 16.85 -6.01
CA ALA A 168 -7.30 18.12 -5.89
C ALA A 168 -6.55 19.21 -6.69
N GLN A 169 -7.24 19.89 -7.60
CA GLN A 169 -6.72 21.03 -8.38
C GLN A 169 -6.49 22.31 -7.56
N HIS A 170 -6.55 22.26 -6.22
CA HIS A 170 -6.39 23.43 -5.37
C HIS A 170 -5.12 23.34 -4.53
N ILE A 171 -4.22 24.28 -4.82
CA ILE A 171 -3.06 24.69 -4.05
C ILE A 171 -3.45 24.77 -2.56
N ILE A 172 -2.97 23.82 -1.75
CA ILE A 172 -2.89 24.03 -0.31
C ILE A 172 -1.66 24.93 -0.09
N ASP A 173 -1.86 26.23 -0.19
CA ASP A 173 -0.89 27.21 0.30
C ASP A 173 -0.89 27.12 1.83
N CYS A 174 0.07 26.39 2.38
CA CYS A 174 0.35 26.41 3.82
C CYS A 174 1.50 27.38 4.11
N PRO A 175 1.23 28.59 4.63
CA PRO A 175 2.30 29.45 5.13
C PRO A 175 2.83 28.89 6.47
N ALA A 176 4.12 28.57 6.52
CA ALA A 176 4.86 28.19 7.72
C ALA A 176 4.91 29.36 8.75
N PRO A 177 4.97 29.11 10.08
CA PRO A 177 5.74 28.03 10.73
C PRO A 177 4.92 26.98 11.48
N ASP A 178 3.60 27.11 11.58
CA ASP A 178 2.75 26.26 12.43
C ASP A 178 1.98 25.18 11.65
N CYS A 179 2.62 24.55 10.67
CA CYS A 179 2.19 23.22 10.25
C CYS A 179 2.57 22.21 11.34
N ALA A 180 1.89 22.27 12.48
CA ALA A 180 1.40 21.04 13.06
C ALA A 180 0.48 20.46 11.98
N MET A 181 1.03 19.64 11.08
CA MET A 181 0.22 18.73 10.30
C MET A 181 -0.52 17.91 11.36
N LYS A 182 -1.76 18.31 11.66
CA LYS A 182 -2.78 17.35 12.05
C LYS A 182 -2.76 16.37 10.89
N PHE A 183 -1.96 15.31 11.03
CA PHE A 183 -2.15 14.07 10.32
C PHE A 183 -3.48 13.54 10.82
N SER A 184 -4.54 14.11 10.25
CA SER A 184 -5.85 13.51 10.25
C SER A 184 -5.72 12.29 9.35
N VAL A 185 -5.20 11.19 9.91
CA VAL A 185 -5.27 9.86 9.30
C VAL A 185 -6.73 9.45 9.33
N PHE A 186 -7.51 9.94 8.37
CA PHE A 186 -8.93 9.64 8.22
C PHE A 186 -9.15 8.79 6.97
N SER A 187 -8.48 7.64 6.88
CA SER A 187 -8.59 6.68 5.77
C SER A 187 -8.94 5.27 6.27
N GLY A 188 -9.91 5.09 7.18
CA GLY A 188 -10.13 3.75 7.78
C GLY A 188 -8.95 3.23 8.64
N LEU A 189 -7.77 3.88 8.57
CA LEU A 189 -6.61 3.75 9.44
C LEU A 189 -6.79 4.41 10.82
N LEU A 190 -7.95 5.01 11.13
CA LEU A 190 -8.28 5.30 12.53
C LEU A 190 -8.73 4.03 13.30
N PHE A 191 -8.72 2.86 12.65
CA PHE A 191 -8.55 1.57 13.32
C PHE A 191 -7.15 1.05 13.02
N LEU A 192 -6.21 1.53 13.80
CA LEU A 192 -4.90 0.93 13.92
C LEU A 192 -5.01 -0.49 14.48
N ILE A 193 -4.94 -1.48 13.59
CA ILE A 193 -4.81 -2.92 13.89
C ILE A 193 -6.14 -3.55 14.37
N LEU A 194 -7.00 -3.89 13.41
CA LEU A 194 -7.95 -4.98 13.60
C LEU A 194 -7.28 -6.31 13.17
N GLU A 195 -7.17 -7.22 14.12
CA GLU A 195 -6.99 -8.68 13.99
C GLU A 195 -5.72 -9.25 13.30
N HIS A 196 -4.69 -9.56 14.11
CA HIS A 196 -4.21 -10.94 14.38
C HIS A 196 -2.85 -10.91 15.09
N LEU A 197 -2.89 -11.02 16.42
CA LEU A 197 -1.81 -11.60 17.22
C LEU A 197 -2.44 -12.54 18.24
N ILE A 198 -2.91 -13.68 17.74
CA ILE A 198 -3.07 -14.91 18.53
C ILE A 198 -2.31 -15.97 17.76
N TYR A 199 -1.15 -16.41 18.27
CA TYR A 199 -0.88 -17.79 18.68
C TYR A 199 0.58 -17.95 19.13
N TYR A 200 0.71 -18.30 20.42
CA TYR A 200 1.86 -18.74 21.23
C TYR A 200 2.97 -17.76 21.59
#